data_AF-A0A3Q3D0E2-F1
#
_entry.id   AF-A0A3Q3D0E2-F1
#
_cell.length_a   1.000
_cell.length_b   1.000
_cell.length_c   1.000
_cell.angle_alpha   90.00
_cell.angle_beta   90.00
_cell.angle_gamma   90.00
#
_symmetry.space_group_name_H-M   'P 1'
#
loop_
_entity.id
_entity.type
_entity.pdbx_description
1 polymer ?
#
loop_
_entity_poly.entity_id
_entity_poly.type
_entity_poly.pdbx_seq_one_letter_code
_entity_poly.pdbx_strand_id
1 'polypeptide(L)'
;MRSTLLRMLAALVCVLAACADVMPVKDFNLEKVAGKWYMVGFATNAQWFVNHKATMKMGTAFLTPTDVEDLDLSYSNLNTDGSCWRMTHLAKKTDTPGRFTFHSQTWNNDNDMRIVDVVYDEYALVHTIKTKNGVSEVLNKLYSRTPDTSAVLQEKFSQFSLETGVLAENIVMLPKNGECPDA
;
A
#
# COMPACT_ATOMS: atom_id res chain seq x y z
N MET A 1 32.61 -16.64 -27.06
CA MET A 1 31.35 -16.09 -27.64
C MET A 1 30.09 -16.64 -26.97
N ARG A 2 29.96 -17.95 -26.70
CA ARG A 2 28.77 -18.53 -26.01
C ARG A 2 28.56 -18.04 -24.56
N SER A 3 29.65 -17.87 -23.80
CA SER A 3 29.59 -17.38 -22.39
C SER A 3 29.24 -15.90 -22.26
N THR A 4 29.65 -15.06 -23.22
CA THR A 4 29.33 -13.62 -23.23
C THR A 4 27.88 -13.37 -23.63
N LEU A 5 27.34 -14.17 -24.57
CA LEU A 5 25.92 -14.19 -24.90
C LEU A 5 25.06 -14.61 -23.72
N LEU A 6 25.43 -15.68 -22.98
CA LEU A 6 24.69 -16.09 -21.77
C LEU A 6 24.70 -15.03 -20.68
N ARG A 7 25.83 -14.33 -20.48
CA ARG A 7 25.94 -13.25 -19.49
C ARG A 7 25.12 -12.01 -19.90
N MET A 8 25.10 -11.65 -21.18
CA MET A 8 24.25 -10.57 -21.67
C MET A 8 22.77 -10.96 -21.58
N LEU A 9 22.38 -12.18 -21.92
CA LEU A 9 21.01 -12.67 -21.78
C LEU A 9 20.55 -12.70 -20.33
N ALA A 10 21.39 -13.17 -19.40
CA ALA A 10 21.09 -13.13 -17.97
C ALA A 10 20.97 -11.69 -17.44
N ALA A 11 21.86 -10.78 -17.87
CA ALA A 11 21.76 -9.37 -17.54
C ALA A 11 20.50 -8.72 -18.13
N LEU A 12 20.12 -9.06 -19.36
CA LEU A 12 18.89 -8.57 -20.02
C LEU A 12 17.64 -9.07 -19.29
N VAL A 13 17.63 -10.33 -18.84
CA VAL A 13 16.54 -10.91 -18.04
C VAL A 13 16.46 -10.24 -16.65
N CYS A 14 17.59 -9.95 -16.00
CA CYS A 14 17.61 -9.19 -14.75
C CYS A 14 17.10 -7.75 -14.92
N VAL A 15 17.36 -7.11 -16.07
CA VAL A 15 16.85 -5.77 -16.37
C VAL A 15 15.36 -5.79 -16.71
N LEU A 16 14.88 -6.83 -17.41
CA LEU A 16 13.45 -6.98 -17.75
C LEU A 16 12.60 -7.36 -16.54
N ALA A 17 13.14 -8.12 -15.58
CA ALA A 17 12.46 -8.43 -14.32
C ALA A 17 12.29 -7.19 -13.42
N ALA A 18 13.10 -6.14 -13.62
CA ALA A 18 13.09 -4.92 -12.81
C ALA A 18 12.04 -3.88 -13.26
N CYS A 19 11.20 -4.18 -14.26
CA CYS A 19 10.20 -3.25 -14.81
C CYS A 19 8.84 -3.91 -15.05
N ALA A 20 8.43 -4.87 -14.22
CA ALA A 20 7.04 -5.30 -14.22
C ALA A 20 6.18 -4.17 -13.62
N ASP A 21 5.45 -3.45 -14.46
CA ASP A 21 4.48 -2.45 -14.00
C ASP A 21 3.39 -3.16 -13.18
N VAL A 22 3.27 -2.80 -11.90
CA VAL A 22 2.35 -3.46 -10.98
C VAL A 22 0.93 -3.02 -11.33
N MET A 23 0.17 -3.88 -12.01
CA MET A 23 -1.19 -3.55 -12.43
C MET A 23 -2.21 -3.76 -11.30
N PRO A 24 -3.29 -2.95 -11.23
CA PRO A 24 -4.42 -3.23 -10.36
C PRO A 24 -5.09 -4.58 -10.68
N VAL A 25 -5.87 -5.08 -9.72
CA VAL A 25 -6.74 -6.24 -9.88
C VAL A 25 -7.71 -6.03 -11.04
N LYS A 26 -7.96 -7.09 -11.82
CA LYS A 26 -8.96 -7.06 -12.88
C LYS A 26 -10.37 -6.94 -12.29
N ASP A 27 -11.26 -6.33 -13.06
CA ASP A 27 -12.68 -6.21 -12.72
C ASP A 27 -12.93 -5.57 -11.33
N PHE A 28 -12.08 -4.62 -10.95
CA PHE A 28 -12.19 -3.90 -9.69
C PHE A 28 -13.56 -3.24 -9.53
N ASN A 29 -14.28 -3.64 -8.47
CA ASN A 29 -15.52 -3.03 -8.04
C ASN A 29 -15.27 -1.98 -6.95
N LEU A 30 -15.47 -0.71 -7.30
CA LEU A 30 -15.29 0.44 -6.41
C LEU A 30 -16.22 0.36 -5.19
N GLU A 31 -17.51 0.11 -5.39
CA GLU A 31 -18.51 0.08 -4.31
C GLU A 31 -18.19 -0.98 -3.26
N LYS A 32 -17.72 -2.15 -3.67
CA LYS A 32 -17.40 -3.24 -2.74
C LYS A 32 -16.15 -2.98 -1.89
N VAL A 33 -15.28 -2.05 -2.29
CA VAL A 33 -14.11 -1.67 -1.48
C VAL A 33 -14.50 -0.77 -0.30
N ALA A 34 -15.71 -0.21 -0.32
CA ALA A 34 -16.15 0.77 0.64
C ALA A 34 -16.11 0.27 2.10
N GLY A 35 -16.03 1.22 3.02
CA GLY A 35 -16.12 1.00 4.45
C GLY A 35 -14.76 0.89 5.16
N LYS A 36 -14.82 0.33 6.38
CA LYS A 36 -13.67 0.23 7.28
C LYS A 36 -12.72 -0.90 6.88
N TRP A 37 -11.43 -0.62 7.06
CA TRP A 37 -10.32 -1.54 6.93
C TRP A 37 -9.32 -1.32 8.06
N TYR A 38 -8.67 -2.39 8.51
CA TYR A 38 -7.54 -2.35 9.42
C TYR A 38 -6.25 -2.41 8.61
N MET A 39 -5.33 -1.47 8.86
CA MET A 39 -4.00 -1.47 8.24
C MET A 39 -3.10 -2.40 9.03
N VAL A 40 -3.11 -3.66 8.63
CA VAL A 40 -2.45 -4.77 9.33
C VAL A 40 -1.01 -4.99 8.86
N GLY A 41 -0.66 -4.60 7.64
CA GLY A 41 0.70 -4.67 7.11
C GLY A 41 1.15 -3.37 6.46
N PHE A 42 2.42 -3.03 6.62
CA PHE A 42 3.05 -1.83 6.06
C PHE A 42 4.47 -2.13 5.60
N ALA A 43 4.81 -1.77 4.36
CA ALA A 43 6.10 -2.07 3.77
C ALA A 43 6.59 -0.95 2.85
N THR A 44 7.77 -0.37 3.16
CA THR A 44 8.42 0.66 2.34
C THR A 44 9.88 0.84 2.73
N ASN A 45 10.75 1.20 1.79
CA ASN A 45 12.13 1.56 2.08
C ASN A 45 12.30 3.04 2.48
N ALA A 46 11.22 3.82 2.57
CA ALA A 46 11.28 5.23 2.95
C ALA A 46 11.99 5.41 4.30
N GLN A 47 12.99 6.29 4.35
CA GLN A 47 13.83 6.45 5.55
C GLN A 47 13.03 6.81 6.81
N TRP A 48 11.96 7.59 6.66
CA TRP A 48 11.05 7.89 7.76
C TRP A 48 10.47 6.60 8.35
N PHE A 49 9.97 5.69 7.52
CA PHE A 49 9.42 4.42 8.00
C PHE A 49 10.50 3.57 8.67
N VAL A 50 11.68 3.43 8.06
CA VAL A 50 12.82 2.68 8.63
C VAL A 50 13.13 3.14 10.06
N ASN A 51 13.06 4.44 10.31
CA ASN A 51 13.36 5.05 11.61
C ASN A 51 12.22 4.93 12.64
N HIS A 52 10.97 4.69 12.22
CA HIS A 52 9.79 4.73 13.09
C HIS A 52 9.03 3.40 13.19
N LYS A 53 9.29 2.43 12.32
CA LYS A 53 8.53 1.16 12.21
C LYS A 53 8.43 0.37 13.51
N ALA A 54 9.41 0.50 14.41
CA ALA A 54 9.43 -0.21 15.69
C ALA A 54 8.34 0.23 16.68
N THR A 55 7.81 1.45 16.54
CA THR A 55 6.75 1.99 17.42
C THR A 55 5.40 2.08 16.72
N MET A 56 5.35 1.80 15.42
CA MET A 56 4.10 1.83 14.66
C MET A 56 3.16 0.73 15.14
N LYS A 57 1.89 1.09 15.23
CA LYS A 57 0.79 0.18 15.52
C LYS A 57 -0.25 0.26 14.42
N MET A 58 -1.15 -0.71 14.42
CA MET A 58 -2.26 -0.79 13.51
C MET A 58 -3.15 0.47 13.60
N GLY A 59 -3.48 1.01 12.44
CA GLY A 59 -4.48 2.05 12.27
C GLY A 59 -5.69 1.54 11.50
N THR A 60 -6.67 2.41 11.33
CA THR A 60 -7.82 2.15 10.45
C THR A 60 -7.76 3.03 9.21
N ALA A 61 -8.32 2.50 8.13
CA ALA A 61 -8.60 3.23 6.90
C ALA A 61 -10.09 3.09 6.59
N PHE A 62 -10.75 4.20 6.25
CA PHE A 62 -12.09 4.22 5.69
C PHE A 62 -11.97 4.61 4.22
N LEU A 63 -12.52 3.77 3.36
CA LEU A 63 -12.56 3.98 1.92
C LEU A 63 -14.00 4.32 1.55
N THR A 64 -14.23 5.49 0.96
CA THR A 64 -15.57 5.98 0.62
C THR A 64 -15.62 6.37 -0.85
N PRO A 65 -16.27 5.55 -1.70
CA PRO A 65 -16.58 5.95 -3.08
C PRO A 65 -17.38 7.25 -3.11
N THR A 66 -17.12 8.06 -4.13
CA THR A 66 -17.85 9.30 -4.40
C THR A 66 -18.78 9.13 -5.61
N ASP A 67 -19.73 10.04 -5.78
CA ASP A 67 -20.66 10.05 -6.92
C ASP A 67 -19.98 10.17 -8.29
N VAL A 68 -18.73 10.64 -8.33
CA VAL A 68 -17.91 10.77 -9.54
C VAL A 68 -16.87 9.65 -9.68
N GLU A 69 -17.04 8.57 -8.93
CA GLU A 69 -16.19 7.38 -8.90
C GLU A 69 -14.74 7.63 -8.43
N ASP A 70 -14.47 8.79 -7.82
CA ASP A 70 -13.28 9.01 -7.00
C ASP A 70 -13.40 8.26 -5.66
N LEU A 71 -12.31 8.20 -4.90
CA LEU A 71 -12.24 7.50 -3.62
C LEU A 71 -11.71 8.41 -2.50
N ASP A 72 -12.55 8.73 -1.52
CA ASP A 72 -12.13 9.38 -0.29
C ASP A 72 -11.45 8.38 0.63
N LEU A 73 -10.23 8.72 1.07
CA LEU A 73 -9.39 7.93 1.96
C LEU A 73 -9.31 8.66 3.30
N SER A 74 -9.77 8.01 4.37
CA SER A 74 -9.65 8.53 5.73
C SER A 74 -8.85 7.58 6.59
N TYR A 75 -7.74 8.04 7.15
CA TYR A 75 -6.84 7.26 8.00
C TYR A 75 -6.91 7.74 9.44
N SER A 76 -6.88 6.82 10.39
CA SER A 76 -6.76 7.16 11.81
C SER A 76 -5.81 6.22 12.55
N ASN A 77 -5.06 6.78 13.50
CA ASN A 77 -4.18 6.04 14.39
C ASN A 77 -4.31 6.59 15.81
N LEU A 78 -4.50 5.69 16.78
CA LEU A 78 -4.48 6.04 18.20
C LEU A 78 -3.02 6.13 18.68
N ASN A 79 -2.65 7.30 19.18
CA ASN A 79 -1.34 7.56 19.77
C ASN A 79 -1.26 7.00 21.20
N THR A 80 -0.04 6.84 21.70
CA THR A 80 0.21 6.31 23.05
C THR A 80 -0.30 7.21 24.18
N ASP A 81 -0.47 8.51 23.92
CA ASP A 81 -1.04 9.49 24.84
C ASP A 81 -2.58 9.53 24.80
N GLY A 82 -3.21 8.66 24.00
CA GLY A 82 -4.66 8.61 23.81
C GLY A 82 -5.20 9.61 22.79
N SER A 83 -4.36 10.47 22.22
CA SER A 83 -4.76 11.37 21.12
C SER A 83 -4.89 10.61 19.81
N CYS A 84 -5.60 11.20 18.85
CA CYS A 84 -5.84 10.60 17.55
C CYS A 84 -5.17 11.38 16.43
N TRP A 85 -4.26 10.71 15.73
CA TRP A 85 -3.75 11.18 14.45
C TRP A 85 -4.74 10.81 13.35
N ARG A 86 -5.09 11.78 12.49
CA ARG A 86 -5.99 11.58 11.35
C ARG A 86 -5.42 12.21 10.09
N MET A 87 -5.70 11.61 8.94
CA MET A 87 -5.28 12.11 7.63
C MET A 87 -6.32 11.73 6.58
N THR A 88 -6.65 12.67 5.69
CA THR A 88 -7.60 12.43 4.60
C THR A 88 -7.00 12.77 3.24
N HIS A 89 -7.38 12.01 2.21
CA HIS A 89 -7.01 12.25 0.82
C HIS A 89 -8.20 11.96 -0.09
N LEU A 90 -8.42 12.81 -1.10
CA LEU A 90 -9.34 12.52 -2.19
C LEU A 90 -8.54 11.92 -3.35
N ALA A 91 -8.68 10.62 -3.57
CA ALA A 91 -7.99 9.87 -4.62
C ALA A 91 -8.80 9.88 -5.92
N LYS A 92 -8.26 10.55 -6.93
CA LYS A 92 -8.90 10.71 -8.23
C LYS A 92 -8.82 9.43 -9.03
N LYS A 93 -9.94 9.01 -9.62
CA LYS A 93 -9.95 7.85 -10.52
C LYS A 93 -9.07 8.08 -11.73
N THR A 94 -8.66 6.99 -12.36
CA THR A 94 -8.00 7.00 -13.67
C THR A 94 -8.82 6.18 -14.66
N ASP A 95 -8.40 6.17 -15.93
CA ASP A 95 -9.01 5.30 -16.94
C ASP A 95 -8.78 3.79 -16.66
N THR A 96 -7.93 3.46 -15.68
CA THR A 96 -7.67 2.10 -15.24
C THR A 96 -8.41 1.83 -13.92
N PRO A 97 -9.44 0.96 -13.90
CA PRO A 97 -10.14 0.57 -12.68
C PRO A 97 -9.18 0.06 -11.61
N GLY A 98 -9.40 0.47 -10.35
CA GLY A 98 -8.54 0.11 -9.22
C GLY A 98 -7.24 0.90 -9.12
N ARG A 99 -6.96 1.83 -10.05
CA ARG A 99 -5.87 2.81 -9.96
C ARG A 99 -6.41 4.21 -9.72
N PHE A 100 -5.83 4.87 -8.73
CA PHE A 100 -6.16 6.22 -8.29
C PHE A 100 -4.91 7.06 -8.12
N THR A 101 -5.05 8.37 -8.31
CA THR A 101 -3.96 9.33 -8.12
C THR A 101 -4.35 10.47 -7.18
N PHE A 102 -3.43 10.91 -6.33
CA PHE A 102 -3.66 12.09 -5.49
C PHE A 102 -2.35 12.76 -5.06
N HIS A 103 -2.46 14.05 -4.76
CA HIS A 103 -1.40 14.79 -4.08
C HIS A 103 -1.65 14.81 -2.57
N SER A 104 -0.68 14.34 -1.80
CA SER A 104 -0.72 14.44 -0.34
C SER A 104 -0.21 15.80 0.11
N GLN A 105 -1.11 16.69 0.54
CA GLN A 105 -0.73 18.02 1.05
C GLN A 105 0.19 17.92 2.29
N THR A 106 -0.08 16.96 3.18
CA THR A 106 0.69 16.73 4.41
C THR A 106 2.14 16.35 4.12
N TRP A 107 2.37 15.52 3.10
CA TRP A 107 3.71 15.00 2.79
C TRP A 107 4.37 15.69 1.58
N ASN A 108 3.61 16.53 0.87
CA ASN A 108 3.97 17.20 -0.37
C ASN A 108 4.56 16.20 -1.39
N ASN A 109 3.75 15.21 -1.78
CA ASN A 109 4.12 14.19 -2.76
C ASN A 109 2.90 13.74 -3.58
N ASP A 110 3.17 13.28 -4.80
CA ASP A 110 2.18 12.67 -5.68
C ASP A 110 2.15 11.17 -5.43
N ASN A 111 0.96 10.57 -5.48
CA ASN A 111 0.74 9.17 -5.13
C ASN A 111 -0.03 8.51 -6.28
N ASP A 112 0.51 7.43 -6.83
CA ASP A 112 -0.16 6.51 -7.75
C ASP A 112 -0.51 5.25 -6.96
N MET A 113 -1.76 5.14 -6.52
CA MET A 113 -2.27 4.08 -5.66
C MET A 113 -3.05 3.06 -6.48
N ARG A 114 -2.76 1.77 -6.26
CA ARG A 114 -3.29 0.65 -7.03
C ARG A 114 -3.78 -0.43 -6.07
N ILE A 115 -5.03 -0.86 -6.21
CA ILE A 115 -5.56 -2.04 -5.52
C ILE A 115 -5.16 -3.26 -6.35
N VAL A 116 -4.11 -3.97 -5.92
CA VAL A 116 -3.47 -5.02 -6.74
C VAL A 116 -4.10 -6.39 -6.54
N ASP A 117 -4.71 -6.61 -5.38
CA ASP A 117 -5.46 -7.81 -5.05
C ASP A 117 -6.50 -7.48 -3.98
N VAL A 118 -7.67 -8.09 -4.06
CA VAL A 118 -8.76 -7.82 -3.13
C VAL A 118 -9.73 -9.01 -3.05
N VAL A 119 -10.06 -9.38 -1.82
CA VAL A 119 -11.25 -10.16 -1.48
C VAL A 119 -12.06 -9.24 -0.57
N TYR A 120 -13.14 -8.68 -1.10
CA TYR A 120 -13.79 -7.47 -0.57
C TYR A 120 -14.24 -7.55 0.89
N ASP A 121 -14.59 -8.73 1.35
CA ASP A 121 -15.03 -9.05 2.72
C ASP A 121 -13.90 -9.58 3.61
N GLU A 122 -12.68 -9.71 3.10
CA GLU A 122 -11.53 -10.24 3.84
C GLU A 122 -10.32 -9.29 3.85
N TYR A 123 -9.72 -8.97 2.70
CA TYR A 123 -8.47 -8.22 2.61
C TYR A 123 -8.32 -7.41 1.31
N ALA A 124 -7.42 -6.44 1.32
CA ALA A 124 -6.93 -5.77 0.12
C ALA A 124 -5.41 -5.56 0.19
N LEU A 125 -4.70 -5.87 -0.89
CA LEU A 125 -3.31 -5.49 -1.09
C LEU A 125 -3.27 -4.20 -1.91
N VAL A 126 -2.59 -3.19 -1.38
CA VAL A 126 -2.50 -1.87 -2.00
C VAL A 126 -1.03 -1.55 -2.26
N HIS A 127 -0.72 -1.23 -3.51
CA HIS A 127 0.59 -0.74 -3.94
C HIS A 127 0.50 0.75 -4.20
N THR A 128 1.48 1.53 -3.75
CA THR A 128 1.52 2.96 -4.02
C THR A 128 2.93 3.38 -4.39
N ILE A 129 3.07 4.05 -5.52
CA ILE A 129 4.28 4.77 -5.88
C ILE A 129 4.11 6.21 -5.41
N LYS A 130 4.99 6.64 -4.50
CA LYS A 130 5.00 8.00 -3.95
C LYS A 130 6.15 8.77 -4.57
N THR A 131 5.86 9.89 -5.23
CA THR A 131 6.86 10.69 -5.93
C THR A 131 6.98 12.07 -5.30
N LYS A 132 8.19 12.44 -4.90
CA LYS A 132 8.51 13.76 -4.37
C LYS A 132 9.78 14.27 -5.04
N ASN A 133 9.72 15.46 -5.63
CA ASN A 133 10.86 16.08 -6.30
C ASN A 133 11.56 15.14 -7.31
N GLY A 134 10.78 14.34 -8.05
CA GLY A 134 11.27 13.37 -9.03
C GLY A 134 11.82 12.07 -8.45
N VAL A 135 11.90 11.92 -7.12
CA VAL A 135 12.31 10.67 -6.46
C VAL A 135 11.08 9.87 -6.10
N SER A 136 11.06 8.60 -6.48
CA SER A 136 9.93 7.69 -6.24
C SER A 136 10.27 6.67 -5.15
N GLU A 137 9.31 6.41 -4.27
CA GLU A 137 9.37 5.38 -3.23
C GLU A 137 8.15 4.46 -3.34
N VAL A 138 8.36 3.16 -3.14
CA VAL A 138 7.27 2.18 -3.05
C VAL A 138 6.71 2.14 -1.64
N LEU A 139 5.39 2.10 -1.52
CA LEU A 139 4.65 1.81 -0.29
C LEU A 139 3.61 0.73 -0.57
N ASN A 140 3.75 -0.41 0.09
CA ASN A 140 2.73 -1.45 0.09
C ASN A 140 2.02 -1.48 1.43
N LYS A 141 0.71 -1.72 1.38
CA LYS A 141 -0.13 -1.91 2.55
C LYS A 141 -0.97 -3.17 2.39
N LEU A 142 -1.11 -3.90 3.49
CA LEU A 142 -2.13 -4.94 3.62
C LEU A 142 -3.26 -4.38 4.49
N TYR A 143 -4.45 -4.36 3.92
CA TYR A 143 -5.70 -4.06 4.59
C TYR A 143 -6.46 -5.36 4.88
N SER A 144 -7.07 -5.45 6.05
CA SER A 144 -7.94 -6.55 6.45
C SER A 144 -9.26 -6.01 6.97
N ARG A 145 -10.37 -6.73 6.77
CA ARG A 145 -11.67 -6.39 7.39
C ARG A 145 -11.69 -6.63 8.90
N THR A 146 -10.72 -7.38 9.42
CA THR A 146 -10.55 -7.61 10.87
C THR A 146 -9.15 -7.20 11.34
N PRO A 147 -8.92 -7.00 12.64
CA PRO A 147 -7.57 -6.77 13.19
C PRO A 147 -6.64 -7.99 13.08
N ASP A 148 -7.13 -9.12 12.58
CA ASP A 148 -6.39 -10.37 12.48
C ASP A 148 -6.03 -10.69 11.03
N THR A 149 -4.92 -11.42 10.86
CA THR A 149 -4.46 -11.91 9.55
C THR A 149 -3.93 -13.33 9.68
N SER A 150 -4.26 -14.18 8.71
CA SER A 150 -3.73 -15.54 8.64
C SER A 150 -2.26 -15.53 8.21
N ALA A 151 -1.50 -16.56 8.60
CA ALA A 151 -0.10 -16.72 8.18
C ALA A 151 0.06 -16.71 6.66
N VAL A 152 -0.89 -17.32 5.93
CA VAL A 152 -0.91 -17.34 4.46
C VAL A 152 -1.00 -15.93 3.89
N LEU A 153 -1.85 -15.07 4.46
CA LEU A 153 -2.00 -13.69 4.00
C LEU A 153 -0.78 -12.83 4.35
N GLN A 154 -0.16 -13.06 5.52
CA GLN A 154 1.09 -12.40 5.91
C GLN A 154 2.25 -12.75 4.97
N GLU A 155 2.37 -14.02 4.60
CA GLU A 155 3.37 -14.49 3.65
C GLU A 155 3.14 -13.90 2.26
N LYS A 156 1.88 -13.87 1.79
CA LYS A 156 1.50 -13.23 0.53
C LYS A 156 1.90 -11.75 0.49
N PHE A 157 1.60 -11.00 1.55
CA PHE A 157 2.00 -9.59 1.65
C PHE A 157 3.52 -9.41 1.64
N SER A 158 4.24 -10.31 2.32
CA SER A 158 5.70 -10.28 2.39
C SER A 158 6.33 -10.56 1.02
N GLN A 159 5.88 -11.62 0.33
CA GLN A 159 6.35 -11.97 -1.01
C GLN A 159 6.10 -10.83 -2.00
N PHE A 160 4.87 -10.30 -2.05
CA PHE A 160 4.53 -9.16 -2.89
C PHE A 160 5.42 -7.93 -2.61
N SER A 161 5.72 -7.67 -1.34
CA SER A 161 6.55 -6.53 -0.96
C SER A 161 8.02 -6.71 -1.38
N LEU A 162 8.55 -7.93 -1.33
CA LEU A 162 9.89 -8.24 -1.84
C LEU A 162 9.94 -8.09 -3.36
N GLU A 163 8.93 -8.59 -4.08
CA GLU A 163 8.84 -8.52 -5.55
C GLU A 163 8.77 -7.07 -6.05
N THR A 164 8.21 -6.17 -5.26
CA THR A 164 8.13 -4.73 -5.54
C THR A 164 9.30 -3.93 -4.97
N GLY A 165 10.38 -4.61 -4.56
CA GLY A 165 11.66 -3.99 -4.20
C GLY A 165 11.77 -3.49 -2.76
N VAL A 166 10.82 -3.81 -1.87
CA VAL A 166 10.95 -3.51 -0.44
C VAL A 166 11.89 -4.52 0.20
N LEU A 167 12.81 -4.04 1.05
CA LEU A 167 13.73 -4.89 1.80
C LEU A 167 12.98 -5.70 2.86
N ALA A 168 13.39 -6.94 3.11
CA ALA A 168 12.71 -7.86 4.02
C ALA A 168 12.53 -7.27 5.43
N GLU A 169 13.55 -6.60 5.95
CA GLU A 169 13.50 -5.95 7.27
C GLU A 169 12.53 -4.76 7.33
N ASN A 170 12.09 -4.24 6.18
CA ASN A 170 11.18 -3.11 6.05
C ASN A 170 9.74 -3.56 5.75
N ILE A 171 9.43 -4.85 5.91
CA ILE A 171 8.08 -5.40 5.83
C ILE A 171 7.62 -5.67 7.26
N VAL A 172 6.56 -4.98 7.70
CA VAL A 172 6.07 -5.07 9.08
C VAL A 172 4.60 -5.44 9.10
N MET A 173 4.30 -6.51 9.83
CA MET A 173 2.95 -6.79 10.34
C MET A 173 2.74 -5.95 11.60
N LEU A 174 1.78 -5.03 11.55
CA LEU A 174 1.57 -4.04 12.59
C LEU A 174 0.86 -4.65 13.81
N PRO A 175 1.38 -4.44 15.03
CA PRO A 175 0.70 -4.86 16.25
C PRO A 175 -0.68 -4.22 16.39
N LYS A 176 -1.64 -4.97 16.97
CA LYS A 176 -2.99 -4.46 17.27
C LYS A 176 -2.93 -3.19 18.13
N ASN A 177 -3.89 -2.30 17.91
CA ASN A 177 -4.06 -1.05 18.64
C ASN A 177 -5.52 -0.82 19.02
N GLY A 178 -5.77 0.16 19.88
CA GLY A 178 -7.11 0.73 20.02
C GLY A 178 -7.50 1.53 18.77
N GLU A 179 -8.80 1.72 18.57
CA GLU A 179 -9.34 2.57 17.53
C GLU A 179 -9.55 4.00 18.05
N CYS A 180 -9.44 4.97 17.14
CA CYS A 180 -9.89 6.32 17.44
C CYS A 180 -11.42 6.35 17.57
N PRO A 181 -11.97 7.18 18.47
CA PRO A 181 -13.41 7.46 18.46
C PRO A 181 -13.80 8.06 17.10
N ASP A 182 -15.09 7.99 16.77
CA ASP A 182 -15.62 8.75 15.64
C ASP A 182 -15.27 10.24 15.81
N ALA A 183 -14.94 10.88 14.69
CA ALA A 183 -14.47 12.27 14.67
C ALA A 183 -15.59 13.27 14.96
#